data_AF-A0A947NU06-F1
#
_entry.id   AF-A0A947NU06-F1
#
_cell.length_a   1.000
_cell.length_b   1.000
_cell.length_c   1.000
_cell.angle_alpha   90.00
_cell.angle_beta   90.00
_cell.angle_gamma   90.00
#
_symmetry.space_group_name_H-M   'P 1'
#
loop_
_entity.id
_entity.type
_entity.pdbx_description
1 polymer ?
#
loop_
_entity_poly.entity_id
_entity_poly.type
_entity_poly.pdbx_seq_one_letter_code
_entity_poly.pdbx_strand_id
1 'polypeptide(L)'
;MDMKTLLLTSLQALSKQHTLTTLGDRSSYLGASDIGTCPRKVIFERLQPGEHDLATLLRFQRGHMAEDIVANAMTAAGYDNFDRQVEVIASGTTPIKVHIDFVFTSTQPKIKAILEIKSVSSLPDVPYASWESQLYMQMGALKEQFPDYTIKAAVLAIDLGSGEVGFFNGYTPEDTMYAGLLERASTIWTNYQFMLIGHPVKPATEPSPLCGYCNHLTTCPRFAAEEVPELENTVAELQELQEKEKSLKNQIEPKKANLFQIVERAGHPIKVNGSILSKAIRSRKSFDISRLTAFLADQGHTVNDFQESSSFSFLEIKKSKAIKPATTKKAA
;
A
#
# COMPACT_ATOMS: atom_id res chain seq x y z
N MET A 1 -19.43 -10.81 23.69
CA MET A 1 -18.37 -10.56 22.69
C MET A 1 -18.88 -9.47 21.77
N ASP A 2 -18.15 -8.36 21.63
CA ASP A 2 -18.57 -7.31 20.69
C ASP A 2 -18.37 -7.74 19.23
N MET A 3 -19.07 -7.09 18.30
CA MET A 3 -19.04 -7.43 16.87
C MET A 3 -17.63 -7.29 16.27
N LYS A 4 -16.83 -6.33 16.76
CA LYS A 4 -15.48 -6.07 16.25
C LYS A 4 -14.53 -7.23 16.58
N THR A 5 -14.64 -7.76 17.80
CA THR A 5 -13.88 -8.92 18.28
C THR A 5 -14.31 -10.20 17.56
N LEU A 6 -15.61 -10.37 17.32
CA LEU A 6 -16.12 -11.49 16.52
C LEU A 6 -15.56 -11.46 15.09
N LEU A 7 -15.61 -10.29 14.43
CA LEU A 7 -15.08 -10.12 13.08
C LEU A 7 -13.56 -10.37 13.04
N LEU A 8 -12.80 -9.82 13.98
CA LEU A 8 -11.36 -10.02 14.05
C LEU A 8 -11.01 -11.50 14.15
N THR A 9 -11.54 -12.20 15.15
CA THR A 9 -11.22 -13.62 15.41
C THR A 9 -11.67 -14.52 14.25
N SER A 10 -12.86 -14.27 13.70
CA SER A 10 -13.39 -15.04 12.57
C SER A 10 -12.57 -14.83 11.28
N LEU A 11 -12.16 -13.59 11.00
CA LEU A 11 -11.33 -13.28 9.83
C LEU A 11 -9.90 -13.82 9.96
N GLN A 12 -9.33 -13.85 11.18
CA GLN A 12 -8.05 -14.50 11.42
C GLN A 12 -8.13 -16.01 11.11
N ALA A 13 -9.19 -16.69 11.56
CA ALA A 13 -9.41 -18.10 11.27
C ALA A 13 -9.62 -18.33 9.75
N LEU A 14 -10.46 -17.52 9.11
CA LEU A 14 -10.73 -17.59 7.68
C LEU A 14 -9.46 -17.37 6.85
N SER A 15 -8.63 -16.38 7.21
CA SER A 15 -7.38 -16.09 6.50
C SER A 15 -6.39 -17.25 6.56
N LYS A 16 -6.27 -17.91 7.72
CA LYS A 16 -5.43 -19.11 7.89
C LYS A 16 -5.94 -20.27 7.02
N GLN A 17 -7.25 -20.53 7.05
CA GLN A 17 -7.87 -21.59 6.24
C GLN A 17 -7.75 -21.32 4.73
N HIS A 18 -8.01 -20.08 4.30
CA HIS A 18 -7.90 -19.68 2.90
C HIS A 18 -6.46 -19.89 2.41
N THR A 19 -5.47 -19.40 3.14
CA THR A 19 -4.04 -19.60 2.82
C THR A 19 -3.70 -21.08 2.66
N LEU A 20 -4.13 -21.94 3.59
CA LEU A 20 -3.87 -23.38 3.50
C LEU A 20 -4.53 -24.02 2.27
N THR A 21 -5.72 -23.55 1.90
CA THR A 21 -6.52 -24.12 0.80
C THR A 21 -6.01 -23.67 -0.57
N THR A 22 -5.57 -22.41 -0.69
CA THR A 22 -5.18 -21.82 -1.99
C THR A 22 -3.67 -21.81 -2.22
N LEU A 23 -2.88 -21.59 -1.16
CA LEU A 23 -1.42 -21.44 -1.25
C LEU A 23 -0.68 -22.64 -0.64
N GLY A 24 -1.33 -23.43 0.21
CA GLY A 24 -0.70 -24.54 0.93
C GLY A 24 0.25 -24.07 2.03
N ASP A 25 1.30 -24.87 2.30
CA ASP A 25 2.30 -24.54 3.33
C ASP A 25 3.35 -23.56 2.81
N ARG A 26 3.14 -22.27 3.10
CA ARG A 26 4.05 -21.17 2.74
C ARG A 26 5.38 -21.17 3.50
N SER A 27 5.58 -22.05 4.47
CA SER A 27 6.89 -22.24 5.12
C SER A 27 7.87 -23.03 4.23
N SER A 28 7.36 -23.71 3.21
CA SER A 28 8.12 -24.62 2.34
C SER A 28 8.59 -24.01 1.01
N TYR A 29 8.17 -22.78 0.68
CA TYR A 29 8.53 -22.12 -0.58
C TYR A 29 8.48 -20.58 -0.51
N LEU A 30 9.04 -19.91 -1.53
CA LEU A 30 8.89 -18.47 -1.78
C LEU A 30 7.88 -18.18 -2.89
N GLY A 31 6.94 -17.26 -2.66
CA GLY A 31 6.10 -16.69 -3.70
C GLY A 31 6.74 -15.49 -4.39
N ALA A 32 6.25 -15.12 -5.58
CA ALA A 32 6.69 -13.92 -6.29
C ALA A 32 6.51 -12.63 -5.45
N SER A 33 5.42 -12.54 -4.68
CA SER A 33 5.19 -11.44 -3.74
C SER A 33 6.22 -11.38 -2.61
N ASP A 34 6.77 -12.53 -2.20
CA ASP A 34 7.78 -12.59 -1.16
C ASP A 34 9.12 -12.06 -1.71
N ILE A 35 9.46 -12.46 -2.93
CA ILE A 35 10.69 -12.05 -3.60
C ILE A 35 10.69 -10.53 -3.85
N GLY A 36 9.55 -9.92 -4.19
CA GLY A 36 9.43 -8.48 -4.41
C GLY A 36 9.45 -7.59 -3.15
N THR A 37 9.61 -8.14 -1.94
CA THR A 37 9.53 -7.38 -0.69
C THR A 37 10.78 -7.53 0.19
N CYS A 38 10.85 -6.72 1.25
CA CYS A 38 12.00 -6.65 2.16
C CYS A 38 12.40 -8.04 2.71
N PRO A 39 13.65 -8.52 2.50
CA PRO A 39 14.09 -9.85 2.92
C PRO A 39 13.90 -10.12 4.41
N ARG A 40 14.23 -9.13 5.26
CA ARG A 40 14.05 -9.24 6.71
C ARG A 40 12.57 -9.42 7.08
N LYS A 41 11.64 -8.73 6.42
CA LYS A 41 10.21 -8.90 6.70
C LYS A 41 9.79 -10.34 6.38
N VAL A 42 10.11 -10.78 5.17
CA VAL A 42 9.77 -12.10 4.62
C VAL A 42 10.29 -13.25 5.48
N ILE A 43 11.55 -13.17 5.94
CA ILE A 43 12.15 -14.22 6.77
C ILE A 43 11.50 -14.26 8.16
N PHE A 44 11.31 -13.10 8.81
CA PHE A 44 10.74 -13.06 10.16
C PHE A 44 9.26 -13.42 10.19
N GLU A 45 8.48 -13.05 9.17
CA GLU A 45 7.07 -13.43 9.09
C GLU A 45 6.88 -14.94 8.93
N ARG A 46 7.85 -15.65 8.32
CA ARG A 46 7.85 -17.12 8.28
C ARG A 46 8.28 -17.77 9.59
N LEU A 47 9.33 -17.24 10.23
CA LEU A 47 9.82 -17.79 11.50
C LEU A 47 8.87 -17.52 12.67
N GLN A 48 8.20 -16.38 12.65
CA GLN A 48 7.33 -15.90 13.71
C GLN A 48 6.04 -15.33 13.07
N PRO A 49 5.13 -16.20 12.60
CA PRO A 49 3.88 -15.76 12.00
C PRO A 49 3.07 -14.96 13.04
N GLY A 50 2.92 -13.66 12.79
CA GLY A 50 2.11 -12.78 13.63
C GLY A 50 0.63 -12.89 13.28
N GLU A 51 -0.24 -12.51 14.23
CA GLU A 51 -1.64 -12.29 13.92
C GLU A 51 -1.84 -10.94 13.23
N HIS A 52 -2.73 -10.91 12.24
CA HIS A 52 -3.09 -9.67 11.56
C HIS A 52 -4.20 -8.95 12.32
N ASP A 53 -4.14 -7.62 12.31
CA ASP A 53 -5.21 -6.77 12.80
C ASP A 53 -6.42 -6.77 11.84
N LEU A 54 -7.56 -6.28 12.32
CA LEU A 54 -8.80 -6.27 11.54
C LEU A 54 -8.65 -5.47 10.24
N ALA A 55 -7.92 -4.36 10.27
CA ALA A 55 -7.69 -3.51 9.09
C ALA A 55 -6.91 -4.25 8.00
N THR A 56 -5.89 -5.02 8.38
CA THR A 56 -5.09 -5.82 7.44
C THR A 56 -5.89 -6.99 6.88
N LEU A 57 -6.68 -7.67 7.71
CA LEU A 57 -7.56 -8.75 7.26
C LEU A 57 -8.61 -8.25 6.25
N LEU A 58 -9.23 -7.10 6.52
CA LEU A 58 -10.16 -6.47 5.57
C LEU A 58 -9.46 -6.02 4.28
N ARG A 59 -8.20 -5.58 4.36
CA ARG A 59 -7.38 -5.27 3.18
C ARG A 59 -7.15 -6.51 2.30
N PHE A 60 -6.91 -7.67 2.90
CA PHE A 60 -6.78 -8.93 2.16
C PHE A 60 -8.11 -9.33 1.50
N GLN A 61 -9.23 -9.23 2.21
CA GLN A 61 -10.57 -9.48 1.63
C GLN A 61 -10.85 -8.55 0.45
N ARG A 62 -10.46 -7.27 0.56
CA ARG A 62 -10.57 -6.31 -0.53
C ARG A 62 -9.75 -6.69 -1.76
N GLY A 63 -8.58 -7.29 -1.56
CA GLY A 63 -7.76 -7.85 -2.65
C GLY A 63 -8.50 -8.97 -3.39
N HIS A 64 -8.97 -9.98 -2.65
CA HIS A 64 -9.74 -11.09 -3.24
C HIS A 64 -11.00 -10.63 -3.95
N MET A 65 -11.73 -9.68 -3.37
CA MET A 65 -12.89 -9.06 -4.01
C MET A 65 -12.53 -8.39 -5.34
N ALA A 66 -11.38 -7.72 -5.42
CA ALA A 66 -10.94 -7.08 -6.67
C ALA A 66 -10.69 -8.11 -7.77
N GLU A 67 -10.04 -9.23 -7.44
CA GLU A 67 -9.85 -10.34 -8.38
C GLU A 67 -11.19 -10.92 -8.85
N ASP A 68 -12.14 -11.16 -7.94
CA ASP A 68 -13.46 -11.69 -8.29
C ASP A 68 -14.25 -10.73 -9.18
N ILE A 69 -14.19 -9.42 -8.90
CA ILE A 69 -14.82 -8.39 -9.74
C ILE A 69 -14.26 -8.44 -11.16
N VAL A 70 -12.93 -8.53 -11.30
CA VAL A 70 -12.28 -8.62 -12.62
C VAL A 70 -12.67 -9.90 -13.35
N ALA A 71 -12.63 -11.04 -12.67
CA ALA A 71 -13.03 -12.33 -13.26
C ALA A 71 -14.48 -12.28 -13.79
N ASN A 72 -15.40 -11.76 -12.98
CA ASN A 72 -16.81 -11.63 -13.35
C ASN A 72 -17.01 -10.67 -14.52
N ALA A 73 -16.31 -9.53 -14.52
CA ALA A 73 -16.38 -8.55 -15.61
C ALA A 73 -15.84 -9.12 -16.93
N MET A 74 -14.69 -9.81 -16.91
CA MET A 74 -14.10 -10.43 -18.10
C MET A 74 -15.01 -11.53 -18.66
N THR A 75 -15.57 -12.37 -17.79
CA THR A 75 -16.54 -13.41 -18.18
C THR A 75 -17.78 -12.79 -18.83
N ALA A 76 -18.34 -11.73 -18.22
CA ALA A 76 -19.50 -11.02 -18.76
C ALA A 76 -19.21 -10.33 -20.10
N ALA A 77 -17.96 -9.90 -20.33
CA ALA A 77 -17.49 -9.37 -21.60
C ALA A 77 -17.24 -10.44 -22.68
N GLY A 78 -17.41 -11.73 -22.35
CA GLY A 78 -17.26 -12.85 -23.27
C GLY A 78 -15.85 -13.41 -23.37
N TYR A 79 -14.94 -13.04 -22.46
CA TYR A 79 -13.64 -13.71 -22.37
C TYR A 79 -13.81 -15.06 -21.69
N ASP A 80 -13.40 -16.13 -22.38
CA ASP A 80 -13.41 -17.51 -21.90
C ASP A 80 -12.00 -18.13 -21.88
N ASN A 81 -10.99 -17.36 -22.27
CA ASN A 81 -9.63 -17.83 -22.55
C ASN A 81 -8.63 -17.50 -21.44
N PHE A 82 -9.09 -17.35 -20.18
CA PHE A 82 -8.21 -17.09 -19.05
C PHE A 82 -8.37 -18.12 -17.93
N ASP A 83 -7.23 -18.48 -17.35
CA ASP A 83 -7.17 -19.25 -16.12
C ASP A 83 -6.93 -18.31 -14.94
N ARG A 84 -7.56 -18.58 -13.81
CA ARG A 84 -7.35 -17.84 -12.55
C ARG A 84 -6.37 -18.58 -11.66
N GLN A 85 -5.62 -17.85 -10.83
CA GLN A 85 -4.79 -18.40 -9.75
C GLN A 85 -3.83 -19.50 -10.26
N VAL A 86 -3.14 -19.21 -11.37
CA VAL A 86 -2.22 -20.15 -12.02
C VAL A 86 -0.95 -20.28 -11.19
N GLU A 87 -0.63 -21.51 -10.79
CA GLU A 87 0.62 -21.84 -10.11
C GLU A 87 1.72 -22.22 -11.13
N VAL A 88 2.89 -21.61 -10.99
CA VAL A 88 4.11 -21.94 -11.76
C VAL A 88 5.26 -22.18 -10.80
N ILE A 89 5.99 -23.29 -10.99
CA ILE A 89 7.20 -23.59 -10.23
C ILE A 89 8.39 -23.09 -11.03
N ALA A 90 9.16 -22.17 -10.46
CA ALA A 90 10.38 -21.68 -11.11
C ALA A 90 11.47 -22.75 -11.06
N SER A 91 12.33 -22.77 -12.08
CA SER A 91 13.44 -23.72 -12.11
C SER A 91 14.51 -23.42 -11.04
N GLY A 92 15.32 -24.42 -10.69
CA GLY A 92 16.44 -24.28 -9.75
C GLY A 92 16.26 -25.02 -8.42
N THR A 93 17.15 -24.72 -7.46
CA THR A 93 17.20 -25.40 -6.15
C THR A 93 16.40 -24.71 -5.06
N THR A 94 16.09 -23.42 -5.24
CA THR A 94 15.25 -22.67 -4.31
C THR A 94 13.79 -23.04 -4.57
N PRO A 95 13.02 -23.48 -3.57
CA PRO A 95 11.61 -23.79 -3.77
C PRO A 95 10.84 -22.50 -3.99
N ILE A 96 10.52 -22.20 -5.25
CA ILE A 96 9.77 -21.02 -5.64
C ILE A 96 8.49 -21.47 -6.33
N LYS A 97 7.36 -21.03 -5.79
CA LYS A 97 6.05 -21.24 -6.38
C LYS A 97 5.39 -19.89 -6.59
N VAL A 98 5.30 -19.52 -7.85
CA VAL A 98 4.69 -18.29 -8.32
C VAL A 98 3.19 -18.51 -8.45
N HIS A 99 2.42 -17.59 -7.88
CA HIS A 99 0.97 -17.50 -8.05
C HIS A 99 0.67 -16.33 -8.97
N ILE A 100 -0.13 -16.57 -10.02
CA ILE A 100 -0.50 -15.58 -11.02
C ILE A 100 -2.01 -15.43 -11.01
N ASP A 101 -2.51 -14.21 -10.78
CA ASP A 101 -3.96 -13.98 -10.65
C ASP A 101 -4.73 -14.41 -11.90
N PHE A 102 -4.25 -14.02 -13.08
CA PHE A 102 -4.84 -14.37 -14.37
C PHE A 102 -3.79 -14.66 -15.43
N VAL A 103 -4.00 -15.72 -16.21
CA VAL A 103 -3.24 -15.99 -17.45
C VAL A 103 -4.22 -16.17 -18.60
N PHE A 104 -4.26 -15.19 -19.49
CA PHE A 104 -5.00 -15.27 -20.76
C PHE A 104 -4.16 -16.04 -21.78
N THR A 105 -4.74 -17.07 -22.39
CA THR A 105 -4.05 -17.91 -23.38
C THR A 105 -4.67 -17.74 -24.76
N SER A 106 -3.83 -17.51 -25.76
CA SER A 106 -4.21 -17.57 -27.16
C SER A 106 -3.31 -18.57 -27.87
N THR A 107 -3.89 -19.69 -28.30
CA THR A 107 -3.14 -20.86 -28.80
C THR A 107 -2.59 -20.66 -30.20
N GLN A 108 -3.36 -20.04 -31.10
CA GLN A 108 -2.94 -19.82 -32.50
C GLN A 108 -1.77 -18.83 -32.65
N PRO A 109 -1.74 -17.67 -31.97
CA PRO A 109 -0.55 -16.81 -31.95
C PRO A 109 0.48 -17.24 -30.88
N LYS A 110 0.21 -18.31 -30.12
CA LYS A 110 1.01 -18.75 -28.96
C LYS A 110 1.35 -17.60 -28.00
N ILE A 111 0.33 -16.90 -27.51
CA ILE A 111 0.49 -15.82 -26.53
C ILE A 111 -0.07 -16.26 -25.18
N LYS A 112 0.68 -15.99 -24.11
CA LYS A 112 0.18 -16.01 -22.73
C LYS A 112 0.34 -14.62 -22.12
N ALA A 113 -0.76 -14.01 -21.71
CA ALA A 113 -0.78 -12.68 -21.11
C ALA A 113 -1.15 -12.77 -19.62
N ILE A 114 -0.26 -12.30 -18.77
CA ILE A 114 -0.47 -12.19 -17.32
C ILE A 114 -1.24 -10.89 -17.03
N LEU A 115 -2.23 -10.97 -16.15
CA LEU A 115 -2.87 -9.81 -15.57
C LEU A 115 -2.84 -9.93 -14.04
N GLU A 116 -2.00 -9.13 -13.39
CA GLU A 116 -1.88 -9.05 -11.92
C GLU A 116 -2.82 -7.97 -11.37
N ILE A 117 -3.59 -8.29 -10.34
CA ILE A 117 -4.59 -7.37 -9.77
C ILE A 117 -4.06 -6.75 -8.48
N LYS A 118 -4.18 -5.42 -8.35
CA LYS A 118 -3.80 -4.69 -7.14
C LYS A 118 -4.96 -3.85 -6.63
N SER A 119 -5.52 -4.22 -5.47
CA SER A 119 -6.46 -3.35 -4.77
C SER A 119 -5.72 -2.22 -4.06
N VAL A 120 -6.03 -0.97 -4.42
CA VAL A 120 -5.42 0.23 -3.86
C VAL A 120 -6.45 1.12 -3.17
N SER A 121 -5.96 2.07 -2.37
CA SER A 121 -6.80 3.16 -1.82
C SER A 121 -6.66 4.46 -2.63
N SER A 122 -5.74 4.49 -3.58
CA SER A 122 -5.45 5.60 -4.49
C SER A 122 -4.57 5.05 -5.62
N LEU A 123 -4.84 5.43 -6.86
CA LEU A 123 -3.99 5.03 -7.98
C LEU A 123 -2.61 5.71 -7.88
N PRO A 124 -1.51 4.96 -8.06
CA PRO A 124 -0.20 5.57 -8.21
C PRO A 124 0.00 6.03 -9.67
N ASP A 125 0.84 7.04 -9.88
CA ASP A 125 1.21 7.50 -11.23
C ASP A 125 2.05 6.45 -11.99
N VAL A 126 2.86 5.70 -11.23
CA VAL A 126 3.70 4.60 -11.71
C VAL A 126 3.56 3.39 -10.80
N PRO A 127 3.67 2.15 -11.30
CA PRO A 127 3.54 0.97 -10.46
C PRO A 127 4.67 0.92 -9.42
N TYR A 128 4.37 0.40 -8.23
CA TYR A 128 5.39 0.25 -7.20
C TYR A 128 6.43 -0.81 -7.61
N ALA A 129 7.70 -0.59 -7.28
CA ALA A 129 8.80 -1.51 -7.61
C ALA A 129 8.56 -2.96 -7.14
N SER A 130 7.86 -3.14 -6.02
CA SER A 130 7.46 -4.48 -5.53
C SER A 130 6.47 -5.20 -6.45
N TRP A 131 5.56 -4.46 -7.10
CA TRP A 131 4.62 -5.01 -8.08
C TRP A 131 5.36 -5.40 -9.35
N GLU A 132 6.26 -4.56 -9.82
CA GLU A 132 7.07 -4.87 -11.00
C GLU A 132 7.97 -6.09 -10.74
N SER A 133 8.62 -6.16 -9.58
CA SER A 133 9.43 -7.31 -9.18
C SER A 133 8.62 -8.61 -9.16
N GLN A 134 7.39 -8.56 -8.62
CA GLN A 134 6.47 -9.69 -8.65
C GLN A 134 6.12 -10.07 -10.09
N LEU A 135 5.79 -9.11 -10.95
CA LEU A 135 5.40 -9.32 -12.34
C LEU A 135 6.55 -9.91 -13.18
N TYR A 136 7.77 -9.41 -13.02
CA TYR A 136 8.96 -9.94 -13.70
C TYR A 136 9.27 -11.38 -13.25
N MET A 137 9.08 -11.69 -11.96
CA MET A 137 9.20 -13.07 -11.47
C MET A 137 8.15 -13.98 -12.10
N GLN A 138 6.89 -13.51 -12.21
CA GLN A 138 5.80 -14.27 -12.83
C GLN A 138 6.04 -14.52 -14.32
N MET A 139 6.45 -13.49 -15.07
CA MET A 139 6.75 -13.58 -16.49
C MET A 139 7.90 -14.55 -16.78
N GLY A 140 9.00 -14.45 -16.03
CA GLY A 140 10.15 -15.32 -16.22
C GLY A 140 9.82 -16.79 -15.94
N ALA A 141 9.17 -17.08 -14.82
CA ALA A 141 8.76 -18.44 -14.48
C ALA A 141 7.78 -19.02 -15.51
N LEU A 142 6.80 -18.24 -15.97
CA LEU A 142 5.86 -18.68 -17.01
C LEU A 142 6.57 -18.90 -18.35
N LYS A 143 7.59 -18.10 -18.69
CA LYS A 143 8.40 -18.27 -19.90
C LYS A 143 9.23 -19.55 -19.87
N GLU A 144 9.79 -19.92 -18.71
CA GLU A 144 10.49 -21.20 -18.54
C GLU A 144 9.57 -22.39 -18.81
N GLN A 145 8.34 -22.36 -18.28
CA GLN A 145 7.37 -23.44 -18.46
C GLN A 145 6.79 -23.49 -19.89
N PHE A 146 6.66 -22.35 -20.55
CA PHE A 146 6.10 -22.22 -21.91
C PHE A 146 7.07 -21.49 -22.86
N PRO A 147 8.21 -22.10 -23.20
CA PRO A 147 9.26 -21.43 -23.98
C PRO A 147 8.82 -21.04 -25.40
N ASP A 148 7.86 -21.77 -25.97
CA ASP A 148 7.31 -21.49 -27.30
C ASP A 148 6.28 -20.35 -27.33
N TYR A 149 5.85 -19.87 -26.16
CA TYR A 149 4.87 -18.79 -26.06
C TYR A 149 5.55 -17.42 -25.94
N THR A 150 4.96 -16.41 -26.57
CA THR A 150 5.22 -15.02 -26.25
C THR A 150 4.49 -14.68 -24.95
N ILE A 151 5.24 -14.26 -23.94
CA ILE A 151 4.69 -13.82 -22.66
C ILE A 151 4.54 -12.30 -22.69
N LYS A 152 3.39 -11.82 -22.24
CA LYS A 152 3.10 -10.39 -22.00
C LYS A 152 2.55 -10.24 -20.60
N ALA A 153 2.64 -9.06 -20.01
CA ALA A 153 2.02 -8.81 -18.73
C ALA A 153 1.47 -7.39 -18.57
N ALA A 154 0.55 -7.25 -17.62
CA ALA A 154 0.05 -5.99 -17.14
C ALA A 154 -0.33 -6.08 -15.66
N VAL A 155 -0.34 -4.92 -14.99
CA VAL A 155 -0.92 -4.74 -13.66
C VAL A 155 -2.19 -3.93 -13.79
N LEU A 156 -3.28 -4.42 -13.20
CA LEU A 156 -4.54 -3.69 -13.07
C LEU A 156 -4.70 -3.25 -11.61
N ALA A 157 -4.53 -1.96 -11.36
CA ALA A 157 -4.79 -1.35 -10.07
C ALA A 157 -6.25 -0.88 -10.00
N ILE A 158 -6.96 -1.24 -8.94
CA ILE A 158 -8.38 -0.88 -8.75
C ILE A 158 -8.56 -0.28 -7.36
N ASP A 159 -9.12 0.93 -7.32
CA ASP A 159 -9.69 1.49 -6.10
C ASP A 159 -11.19 1.18 -6.05
N LEU A 160 -11.56 0.23 -5.19
CA LEU A 160 -12.95 -0.18 -5.01
C LEU A 160 -13.83 0.89 -4.35
N GLY A 161 -13.24 1.90 -3.71
CA GLY A 161 -13.96 2.99 -3.04
C GLY A 161 -14.36 4.11 -4.01
N SER A 162 -13.45 4.51 -4.89
CA SER A 162 -13.68 5.57 -5.88
C SER A 162 -14.17 5.06 -7.24
N GLY A 163 -13.90 3.80 -7.56
CA GLY A 163 -14.13 3.21 -8.89
C GLY A 163 -13.03 3.53 -9.90
N GLU A 164 -11.93 4.14 -9.48
CA GLU A 164 -10.79 4.42 -10.36
C GLU A 164 -10.02 3.14 -10.71
N VAL A 165 -9.57 3.06 -11.97
CA VAL A 165 -8.83 1.93 -12.52
C VAL A 165 -7.57 2.43 -13.20
N GLY A 166 -6.42 1.90 -12.78
CA GLY A 166 -5.11 2.12 -13.41
C GLY A 166 -4.67 0.85 -14.13
N PHE A 167 -4.22 0.99 -15.38
CA PHE A 167 -3.74 -0.12 -16.20
C PHE A 167 -2.31 0.12 -16.65
N PHE A 168 -1.38 -0.63 -16.06
CA PHE A 168 0.05 -0.56 -16.36
C PHE A 168 0.41 -1.74 -17.25
N ASN A 169 0.67 -1.51 -18.53
CA ASN A 169 0.84 -2.56 -19.53
C ASN A 169 2.17 -2.40 -20.30
N GLY A 170 2.42 -3.33 -21.21
CA GLY A 170 3.61 -3.32 -22.06
C GLY A 170 4.79 -4.10 -21.49
N TYR A 171 4.59 -4.82 -20.39
CA TYR A 171 5.62 -5.66 -19.79
C TYR A 171 5.88 -6.91 -20.64
N THR A 172 7.16 -7.23 -20.82
CA THR A 172 7.67 -8.45 -21.42
C THR A 172 8.72 -9.08 -20.50
N PRO A 173 8.99 -10.40 -20.62
CA PRO A 173 10.07 -11.02 -19.86
C PRO A 173 11.41 -10.32 -20.11
N GLU A 174 12.20 -10.18 -19.05
CA GLU A 174 13.54 -9.61 -19.09
C GLU A 174 14.49 -10.54 -18.33
N ASP A 175 15.40 -11.20 -19.06
CA ASP A 175 16.22 -12.29 -18.51
C ASP A 175 17.11 -11.83 -17.35
N THR A 176 17.69 -10.63 -17.44
CA THR A 176 18.53 -10.07 -16.37
C THR A 176 17.72 -9.78 -15.10
N MET A 177 16.50 -9.25 -15.25
CA MET A 177 15.61 -9.00 -14.12
C MET A 177 15.20 -10.32 -13.46
N TYR A 178 14.82 -11.31 -14.27
CA TYR A 178 14.43 -12.63 -13.79
C TYR A 178 15.59 -13.33 -13.05
N ALA A 179 16.79 -13.34 -13.62
CA ALA A 179 17.97 -13.92 -13.00
C ALA A 179 18.31 -13.24 -11.66
N GLY A 180 18.23 -11.91 -11.59
CA GLY A 180 18.45 -11.17 -10.34
C GLY A 180 17.39 -11.50 -9.27
N LEU A 181 16.14 -11.73 -9.68
CA LEU A 181 15.06 -12.15 -8.77
C LEU A 181 15.26 -13.59 -8.27
N LEU A 182 15.78 -14.50 -9.09
CA LEU A 182 16.17 -15.84 -8.68
C LEU A 182 17.33 -15.84 -7.67
N GLU A 183 18.37 -15.02 -7.90
CA GLU A 183 19.49 -14.86 -6.95
C GLU A 183 19.00 -14.28 -5.61
N ARG A 184 18.14 -13.26 -5.70
CA ARG A 184 17.49 -12.68 -4.53
C ARG A 184 16.67 -13.71 -3.76
N ALA A 185 15.86 -14.51 -4.45
CA ALA A 185 15.08 -15.59 -3.86
C ALA A 185 15.99 -16.60 -3.14
N SER A 186 17.08 -17.01 -3.79
CA SER A 186 18.08 -17.92 -3.21
C SER A 186 18.68 -17.36 -1.92
N THR A 187 19.02 -16.06 -1.90
CA THR A 187 19.55 -15.39 -0.71
C THR A 187 18.52 -15.35 0.43
N ILE A 188 17.27 -14.98 0.13
CA ILE A 188 16.18 -14.95 1.11
C ILE A 188 15.98 -16.35 1.70
N TRP A 189 15.89 -17.37 0.84
CA TRP A 189 15.63 -18.74 1.24
C TRP A 189 16.76 -19.33 2.08
N THR A 190 18.00 -19.14 1.65
CA THR A 190 19.19 -19.60 2.38
C THR A 190 19.27 -18.99 3.78
N ASN A 191 19.02 -17.68 3.89
CA ASN A 191 19.01 -17.00 5.18
C ASN A 191 17.86 -17.49 6.08
N TYR A 192 16.67 -17.74 5.51
CA TYR A 192 15.56 -18.37 6.22
C TYR A 192 15.94 -19.76 6.76
N GLN A 193 16.52 -20.62 5.93
CA GLN A 193 16.94 -21.97 6.31
C GLN A 193 17.99 -21.95 7.42
N PHE A 194 19.01 -21.08 7.33
CA PHE A 194 20.00 -20.93 8.40
C PHE A 194 19.36 -20.49 9.72
N MET A 195 18.49 -19.49 9.69
CA MET A 195 17.80 -19.03 10.90
C MET A 195 16.85 -20.09 11.47
N LEU A 196 16.21 -20.89 10.62
CA LEU A 196 15.33 -21.98 11.01
C LEU A 196 16.07 -23.07 11.80
N ILE A 197 17.32 -23.38 11.44
CA ILE A 197 18.17 -24.35 12.16
C ILE A 197 18.97 -23.72 13.32
N GLY A 198 18.64 -22.48 13.71
CA GLY A 198 19.26 -21.80 14.84
C GLY A 198 20.60 -21.13 14.52
N HIS A 199 21.00 -21.03 13.26
CA HIS A 199 22.16 -20.23 12.85
C HIS A 199 21.76 -18.76 12.64
N PRO A 200 22.25 -17.83 13.47
CA PRO A 200 21.85 -16.43 13.38
C PRO A 200 22.42 -15.81 12.10
N VAL A 201 21.53 -15.24 11.29
CA VAL A 201 21.85 -14.40 10.14
C VAL A 201 21.31 -13.01 10.38
N LYS A 202 21.90 -11.99 9.75
CA LYS A 202 21.35 -10.63 9.69
C LYS A 202 20.78 -10.40 8.29
N PRO A 203 19.46 -10.63 8.08
CA PRO A 203 18.87 -10.40 6.77
C PRO A 203 18.95 -8.93 6.35
N ALA A 204 19.10 -8.70 5.04
CA ALA A 204 19.05 -7.37 4.47
C ALA A 204 17.72 -6.67 4.77
N THR A 205 17.79 -5.39 5.08
CA THR A 205 16.63 -4.51 5.25
C THR A 205 16.47 -3.61 4.05
N GLU A 206 15.24 -3.47 3.57
CA GLU A 206 14.88 -2.57 2.47
C GLU A 206 13.77 -1.64 2.94
N PRO A 207 14.13 -0.47 3.48
CA PRO A 207 13.16 0.49 3.97
C PRO A 207 12.33 1.04 2.81
N SER A 208 11.03 1.17 3.03
CA SER A 208 10.08 1.72 2.06
C SER A 208 8.85 2.25 2.80
N PRO A 209 7.94 2.97 2.12
CA PRO A 209 6.65 3.35 2.70
C PRO A 209 5.82 2.14 3.20
N LEU A 210 6.10 0.93 2.71
CA LEU A 210 5.45 -0.30 3.18
C LEU A 210 5.91 -0.75 4.57
N CYS A 211 6.96 -0.15 5.13
CA CYS A 211 7.44 -0.45 6.48
C CYS A 211 6.38 -0.19 7.57
N GLY A 212 5.44 0.72 7.35
CA GLY A 212 4.30 0.95 8.25
C GLY A 212 3.35 -0.26 8.39
N TYR A 213 3.45 -1.25 7.50
CA TYR A 213 2.69 -2.50 7.52
C TYR A 213 3.55 -3.72 7.92
N CYS A 214 4.75 -3.50 8.46
CA CYS A 214 5.65 -4.58 8.88
C CYS A 214 5.48 -4.85 10.37
N ASN A 215 5.05 -6.08 10.73
CA ASN A 215 4.91 -6.52 12.12
C ASN A 215 6.25 -6.55 12.90
N HIS A 216 7.37 -6.45 12.20
CA HIS A 216 8.72 -6.45 12.77
C HIS A 216 9.42 -5.08 12.69
N LEU A 217 8.67 -4.00 12.43
CA LEU A 217 9.23 -2.64 12.33
C LEU A 217 9.94 -2.21 13.62
N THR A 218 9.34 -2.47 14.78
CA THR A 218 9.84 -2.06 16.10
C THR A 218 11.18 -2.70 16.46
N THR A 219 11.54 -3.81 15.82
CA THR A 219 12.82 -4.53 16.00
C THR A 219 13.69 -4.45 14.74
N CYS A 220 13.34 -3.61 13.77
CA CYS A 220 14.09 -3.47 12.54
C CYS A 220 15.37 -2.66 12.81
N PRO A 221 16.57 -3.21 12.57
CA PRO A 221 17.83 -2.52 12.86
C PRO A 221 17.97 -1.22 12.08
N ARG A 222 17.31 -1.09 10.92
CA ARG A 222 17.31 0.16 10.17
C ARG A 222 16.65 1.30 10.95
N PHE A 223 15.50 1.05 11.54
CA PHE A 223 14.73 2.06 12.27
C PHE A 223 15.18 2.25 13.73
N ALA A 224 16.13 1.43 14.18
CA ALA A 224 16.88 1.67 15.40
C ALA A 224 18.06 2.65 15.17
N ALA A 225 18.43 2.93 13.90
CA ALA A 225 19.46 3.90 13.57
C ALA A 225 18.96 5.34 13.74
N GLU A 226 19.90 6.27 13.95
CA GLU A 226 19.58 7.70 14.07
C GLU A 226 19.06 8.28 12.76
N GLU A 227 19.60 7.82 11.63
CA GLU A 227 19.19 8.27 10.29
C GLU A 227 18.74 7.11 9.41
N VAL A 228 17.72 7.37 8.58
CA VAL A 228 17.18 6.44 7.58
C VAL A 228 17.18 7.09 6.17
N PRO A 229 18.35 7.30 5.54
CA PRO A 229 18.49 7.89 4.21
C PRO A 229 17.58 7.34 3.11
N GLU A 230 17.16 6.08 3.16
CA GLU A 230 16.28 5.47 2.14
C GLU A 230 14.89 6.11 2.11
N LEU A 231 14.50 6.84 3.15
CA LEU A 231 13.25 7.62 3.17
C LEU A 231 13.44 9.08 2.73
N GLU A 232 14.67 9.53 2.46
CA GLU A 232 14.98 10.93 2.13
C GLU A 232 14.16 11.41 0.92
N ASN A 233 14.15 10.63 -0.16
CA ASN A 233 13.40 10.97 -1.37
C ASN A 233 11.90 11.11 -1.09
N THR A 234 11.30 10.14 -0.38
CA THR A 234 9.88 10.19 -0.04
C THR A 234 9.54 11.39 0.86
N VAL A 235 10.42 11.75 1.80
CA VAL A 235 10.24 12.94 2.64
C VAL A 235 10.37 14.22 1.82
N ALA A 236 11.34 14.30 0.92
CA ALA A 236 11.56 15.44 0.04
C ALA A 236 10.38 15.65 -0.92
N GLU A 237 9.88 14.59 -1.56
CA GLU A 237 8.70 14.60 -2.40
C GLU A 237 7.47 15.13 -1.64
N LEU A 238 7.24 14.65 -0.41
CA LEU A 238 6.14 15.11 0.43
C LEU A 238 6.28 16.60 0.78
N GLN A 239 7.50 17.07 1.09
CA GLN A 239 7.74 18.49 1.36
C GLN A 239 7.49 19.37 0.13
N GLU A 240 7.91 18.93 -1.06
CA GLU A 240 7.65 19.64 -2.32
C GLU A 240 6.14 19.73 -2.59
N LEU A 241 5.39 18.64 -2.36
CA LEU A 241 3.93 18.63 -2.50
C LEU A 241 3.26 19.60 -1.53
N GLN A 242 3.73 19.68 -0.27
CA GLN A 242 3.23 20.64 0.72
C GLN A 242 3.48 22.11 0.31
N GLU A 243 4.63 22.39 -0.31
CA GLU A 243 4.94 23.72 -0.84
C GLU A 243 4.06 24.08 -2.04
N LYS A 244 3.85 23.14 -2.96
CA LYS A 244 2.92 23.28 -4.09
C LYS A 244 1.49 23.52 -3.60
N GLU A 245 1.01 22.74 -2.63
CA GLU A 245 -0.31 22.92 -2.03
C GLU A 245 -0.48 24.33 -1.47
N LYS A 246 0.51 24.80 -0.68
CA LYS A 246 0.50 26.16 -0.11
C LYS A 246 0.50 27.23 -1.21
N SER A 247 1.31 27.07 -2.25
CA SER A 247 1.37 28.01 -3.38
C SER A 247 0.03 28.06 -4.14
N LEU A 248 -0.55 26.91 -4.46
CA LEU A 248 -1.85 26.82 -5.12
C LEU A 248 -2.95 27.45 -4.28
N LYS A 249 -2.97 27.19 -2.96
CA LYS A 249 -3.92 27.82 -2.04
C LYS A 249 -3.82 29.35 -2.06
N ASN A 250 -2.61 29.89 -2.05
CA ASN A 250 -2.37 31.34 -2.14
C ASN A 250 -2.83 31.94 -3.49
N GLN A 251 -2.87 31.15 -4.57
CA GLN A 251 -3.37 31.59 -5.87
C GLN A 251 -4.89 31.45 -6.00
N ILE A 252 -5.47 30.40 -5.40
CA ILE A 252 -6.90 30.09 -5.44
C ILE A 252 -7.71 31.12 -4.66
N GLU A 253 -7.28 31.48 -3.44
CA GLU A 253 -8.06 32.35 -2.56
C GLU A 253 -8.34 33.75 -3.15
N PRO A 254 -7.37 34.47 -3.76
CA PRO A 254 -7.64 35.73 -4.43
C PRO A 254 -8.59 35.60 -5.62
N LYS A 255 -8.46 34.53 -6.42
CA LYS A 255 -9.35 34.29 -7.57
C LYS A 255 -10.80 34.04 -7.11
N LYS A 256 -10.99 33.24 -6.05
CA LYS A 256 -12.30 33.05 -5.41
C LYS A 256 -12.86 34.36 -4.89
N ALA A 257 -12.05 35.16 -4.20
CA ALA A 257 -12.47 36.46 -3.67
C ALA A 257 -12.93 37.42 -4.79
N ASN A 258 -12.19 37.49 -5.90
CA ASN A 258 -12.56 38.31 -7.05
C ASN A 258 -13.89 37.86 -7.68
N LEU A 259 -14.05 36.56 -7.93
CA LEU A 259 -15.31 36.01 -8.46
C LEU A 259 -16.48 36.23 -7.49
N PHE A 260 -16.24 36.09 -6.19
CA PHE A 260 -17.24 36.34 -5.15
C PHE A 260 -17.72 37.79 -5.16
N GLN A 261 -16.81 38.77 -5.27
CA GLN A 261 -17.17 40.19 -5.36
C GLN A 261 -18.05 40.50 -6.59
N ILE A 262 -17.80 39.85 -7.73
CA ILE A 262 -18.63 40.00 -8.93
C ILE A 262 -20.05 39.50 -8.66
N VAL A 263 -20.20 38.30 -8.09
CA VAL A 263 -21.51 37.73 -7.75
C VAL A 263 -22.25 38.60 -6.73
N GLU A 264 -21.53 39.12 -5.74
CA GLU A 264 -22.11 39.99 -4.71
C GLU A 264 -22.64 41.30 -5.30
N ARG A 265 -21.91 41.91 -6.24
CA ARG A 265 -22.38 43.11 -6.95
C ARG A 265 -23.52 42.82 -7.93
N ALA A 266 -23.52 41.66 -8.58
CA ALA A 266 -24.59 41.28 -9.50
C ALA A 266 -25.92 41.01 -8.77
N GLY A 267 -25.87 40.55 -7.51
CA GLY A 267 -27.07 40.28 -6.71
C GLY A 267 -27.84 39.02 -7.11
N HIS A 268 -27.37 38.27 -8.11
CA HIS A 268 -27.97 37.00 -8.56
C HIS A 268 -26.88 36.02 -9.04
N PRO A 269 -27.18 34.71 -9.15
CA PRO A 269 -26.24 33.74 -9.72
C PRO A 269 -25.85 34.07 -11.16
N ILE A 270 -24.61 33.74 -11.55
CA ILE A 270 -24.04 34.00 -12.88
C ILE A 270 -23.62 32.67 -13.51
N LYS A 271 -23.98 32.43 -14.77
CA LYS A 271 -23.54 31.25 -15.53
C LYS A 271 -22.32 31.58 -16.37
N VAL A 272 -21.26 30.76 -16.27
CA VAL A 272 -20.04 30.90 -17.07
C VAL A 272 -19.57 29.52 -17.50
N ASN A 273 -19.55 29.24 -18.81
CA ASN A 273 -19.07 28.00 -19.41
C ASN A 273 -19.54 26.71 -18.69
N GLY A 274 -20.86 26.54 -18.53
CA GLY A 274 -21.46 25.39 -17.84
C GLY A 274 -21.38 25.42 -16.30
N SER A 275 -20.67 26.37 -15.70
CA SER A 275 -20.59 26.57 -14.24
C SER A 275 -21.57 27.62 -13.74
N ILE A 276 -22.01 27.50 -12.48
CA ILE A 276 -22.84 28.49 -11.79
C ILE A 276 -22.03 29.11 -10.64
N LEU A 277 -21.84 30.43 -10.71
CA LEU A 277 -21.27 31.25 -9.65
C LEU A 277 -22.41 31.79 -8.79
N SER A 278 -22.43 31.47 -7.49
CA SER A 278 -23.49 31.91 -6.57
C SER A 278 -22.93 32.19 -5.17
N LYS A 279 -23.48 33.20 -4.50
CA LYS A 279 -23.23 33.45 -3.08
C LYS A 279 -23.97 32.41 -2.25
N ALA A 280 -23.22 31.56 -1.55
CA ALA A 280 -23.78 30.65 -0.57
C ALA A 280 -23.64 31.27 0.82
N ILE A 281 -24.76 31.45 1.53
CA ILE A 281 -24.75 31.87 2.93
C ILE A 281 -24.92 30.63 3.80
N ARG A 282 -23.96 30.37 4.68
CA ARG A 282 -24.04 29.29 5.67
C ARG A 282 -23.96 29.92 7.06
N SER A 283 -25.01 29.78 7.85
CA SER A 283 -25.00 30.16 9.26
C SER A 283 -24.45 29.02 10.11
N ARG A 284 -23.42 29.26 10.91
CA ARG A 284 -22.97 28.32 11.94
C ARG A 284 -23.55 28.73 13.29
N LYS A 285 -24.19 27.80 13.98
CA LYS A 285 -24.49 27.96 15.41
C LYS A 285 -23.24 27.54 16.19
N SER A 286 -22.67 28.46 16.96
CA SER A 286 -21.60 28.16 17.92
C SER A 286 -22.15 28.19 19.33
N PHE A 287 -21.63 27.33 20.18
CA PHE A 287 -21.93 27.39 21.60
C PHE A 287 -21.09 28.49 22.24
N ASP A 288 -21.75 29.35 23.03
CA ASP A 288 -21.08 30.29 23.92
C ASP A 288 -20.57 29.51 25.13
N ILE A 289 -19.31 29.10 25.08
CA ILE A 289 -18.67 28.29 26.12
C ILE A 289 -18.62 29.05 27.44
N SER A 290 -18.46 30.37 27.43
CA SER A 290 -18.43 31.17 28.66
C SER A 290 -19.77 31.14 29.37
N ARG A 291 -20.87 31.38 28.63
CA ARG A 291 -22.22 31.30 29.18
C ARG A 291 -22.59 29.89 29.62
N LEU A 292 -22.18 28.87 28.86
CA LEU A 292 -22.38 27.47 29.22
C LEU A 292 -21.60 27.11 30.50
N THR A 293 -20.36 27.56 30.63
CA THR A 293 -19.53 27.33 31.83
C THR A 293 -20.18 27.93 33.07
N ALA A 294 -20.69 29.17 32.97
CA ALA A 294 -21.40 29.81 34.08
C ALA A 294 -22.67 29.04 34.47
N PHE A 295 -23.48 28.65 33.47
CA PHE A 295 -24.70 27.86 33.71
C PHE A 295 -24.40 26.50 34.37
N LEU A 296 -23.37 25.79 33.90
CA LEU A 296 -22.99 24.49 34.46
C LEU A 296 -22.44 24.65 35.89
N ALA A 297 -21.65 25.69 36.16
CA ALA A 297 -21.11 25.96 37.49
C ALA A 297 -22.23 26.18 38.53
N ASP A 298 -23.29 26.91 38.17
CA ASP A 298 -24.47 27.10 39.03
C ASP A 298 -25.20 25.78 39.34
N GLN A 299 -25.04 24.76 38.50
CA GLN A 299 -25.60 23.42 38.68
C GLN A 299 -24.59 22.42 39.26
N GLY A 300 -23.41 22.87 39.70
CA GLY A 300 -22.37 22.02 40.27
C GLY A 300 -21.61 21.15 39.25
N HIS A 301 -21.69 21.48 37.97
CA HIS A 301 -21.05 20.76 36.87
C HIS A 301 -19.97 21.61 36.18
N THR A 302 -19.09 20.95 35.44
CA THR A 302 -18.10 21.60 34.57
C THR A 302 -18.31 21.21 33.12
N VAL A 303 -17.79 22.01 32.18
CA VAL A 303 -17.81 21.66 30.75
C VAL A 303 -17.11 20.30 30.49
N ASN A 304 -16.10 19.96 31.30
CA ASN A 304 -15.36 18.71 31.16
C ASN A 304 -16.24 17.47 31.43
N ASP A 305 -17.29 17.60 32.25
CA ASP A 305 -18.23 16.51 32.58
C ASP A 305 -18.98 16.02 31.32
N PHE A 306 -19.01 16.84 30.27
CA PHE A 306 -19.70 16.59 28.99
C PHE A 306 -18.74 16.59 27.79
N GLN A 307 -17.43 16.69 28.03
CA GLN A 307 -16.43 16.77 26.97
C GLN A 307 -15.76 15.41 26.76
N GLU A 308 -16.11 14.73 25.68
CA GLU A 308 -15.37 13.57 25.22
C GLU A 308 -14.11 14.02 24.48
N SER A 309 -12.95 13.60 24.96
CA SER A 309 -11.68 13.87 24.30
C SER A 309 -11.38 12.77 23.30
N SER A 310 -11.48 13.09 22.00
CA SER A 310 -10.93 12.24 20.95
C SER A 310 -9.51 12.69 20.61
N SER A 311 -8.53 11.80 20.77
CA SER A 311 -7.20 12.01 20.21
C SER A 311 -7.19 11.64 18.73
N PHE A 312 -6.49 12.42 17.91
CA PHE A 312 -6.16 12.07 16.53
C PHE A 312 -4.66 12.21 16.33
N SER A 313 -4.10 11.33 15.51
CA SER A 313 -2.69 11.34 15.15
C SER A 313 -2.53 11.91 13.75
N PHE A 314 -1.48 12.69 13.53
CA PHE A 314 -1.09 13.19 12.21
C PHE A 314 0.42 13.14 12.08
N LEU A 315 0.90 13.05 10.84
CA LEU A 315 2.33 13.12 10.54
C LEU A 315 2.82 14.55 10.69
N GLU A 316 3.86 14.77 11.49
CA GLU A 316 4.52 16.07 11.63
C GLU A 316 5.97 15.96 11.15
N ILE A 317 6.39 16.87 10.26
CA ILE A 317 7.76 16.92 9.73
C ILE A 317 8.41 18.20 10.24
N LYS A 318 9.48 18.05 11.03
CA LYS A 318 10.30 19.15 11.57
C LYS A 318 11.76 18.91 11.22
N LYS A 319 12.52 19.98 10.95
CA LYS A 319 13.98 19.89 10.83
C LYS A 319 14.57 19.50 12.20
N SER A 320 15.43 18.49 12.21
CA SER A 320 16.20 18.15 13.41
C SER A 320 17.12 19.32 13.79
N LYS A 321 17.35 19.52 15.09
CA LYS A 321 18.34 20.50 15.55
C LYS A 321 19.73 19.92 15.23
N ALA A 322 20.58 20.71 14.57
CA ALA A 322 21.96 20.30 14.31
C ALA A 322 22.67 19.93 15.63
N ILE A 323 23.24 18.73 15.68
CA ILE A 323 24.07 18.29 16.80
C ILE A 323 25.35 19.13 16.74
N LYS A 324 25.59 19.97 17.75
CA LYS A 324 26.87 20.68 17.87
C LYS A 324 27.97 19.63 18.03
N PRO A 325 29.04 19.64 17.20
CA PRO A 325 30.13 18.69 17.35
C PRO A 325 30.71 18.81 18.76
N ALA A 326 30.85 17.66 19.43
CA ALA A 326 31.44 17.59 20.75
C ALA A 326 32.86 18.18 20.70
N THR A 327 33.07 19.32 21.34
CA THR A 327 34.40 19.89 21.55
C THR A 327 35.21 18.89 22.36
N THR A 328 36.13 18.19 21.70
CA THR A 328 37.19 17.43 22.34
C THR A 328 37.97 18.38 23.23
N LYS A 329 37.79 18.27 24.55
CA LYS A 329 38.71 18.85 25.53
C LYS A 329 40.07 18.20 25.29
N LYS A 330 41.01 18.95 24.70
CA LYS A 330 42.43 18.65 24.80
C LYS A 330 42.79 18.63 26.29
N ALA A 331 43.18 17.47 26.79
CA ALA A 331 43.87 17.36 28.07
C ALA A 331 45.19 18.13 27.94
N ALA A 332 45.39 19.09 28.84
CA ALA A 332 46.69 19.65 29.17
C ALA A 332 47.28 18.82 30.31
#